data_AF-A0A7S1R7J6-F1
#
_entry.id   AF-A0A7S1R7J6-F1
#
_cell.length_a   1.000
_cell.length_b   1.000
_cell.length_c   1.000
_cell.angle_alpha   90.00
_cell.angle_beta   90.00
_cell.angle_gamma   90.00
#
_symmetry.space_group_name_H-M   'P 1'
#
loop_
_entity.id
_entity.type
_entity.pdbx_description
1 polymer ?
#
loop_
_entity_poly.entity_id
_entity_poly.type
_entity_poly.pdbx_seq_one_letter_code
_entity_poly.pdbx_strand_id
1 'polypeptide(L)'
;MGCGGAMGLPPWRTFDPRMQGVFPPPPPQGPWSAVPPPSNMPPPPPAPPAAAPQSSEAPNMAPPPGRPFSAFGSLRPTRPPPDPPRPSGSPSGGSKAPVPPRKPDAATDFDTLEAAHYTLTELASTLWYDNHGSVYELTLDSGGARMAVKTKRADGRVVVTKNLIHLDPPQDGAGARIAWGIKPSFVLKNPRVAPGAPMPTAFWIAFEANRTPFEWWRGEKVTGQAEWWGGEKAAEAEWWGS
;
A
#
# COMPACT_ATOMS: atom_id res chain seq x y z
N MET A 1 26.39 34.27 -35.46
CA MET A 1 25.52 33.45 -36.33
C MET A 1 24.80 32.48 -35.42
N GLY A 2 23.51 32.75 -35.19
CA GLY A 2 22.70 32.03 -34.21
C GLY A 2 21.62 31.20 -34.90
N CYS A 3 21.27 30.08 -34.28
CA CYS A 3 20.07 29.32 -34.59
C CYS A 3 19.31 29.14 -33.28
N GLY A 4 18.37 30.04 -33.01
CA GLY A 4 17.39 29.90 -31.94
C GLY A 4 16.22 29.06 -32.44
N GLY A 5 16.05 27.87 -31.89
CA GLY A 5 14.88 27.02 -32.13
C GLY A 5 13.72 27.45 -31.23
N ALA A 6 12.68 28.02 -31.83
CA ALA A 6 11.43 28.34 -31.16
C ALA A 6 10.68 27.05 -30.79
N MET A 7 10.37 26.87 -29.51
CA MET A 7 9.44 25.84 -29.06
C MET A 7 8.01 26.27 -29.38
N GLY A 8 7.38 25.58 -30.34
CA GLY A 8 5.95 25.69 -30.61
C GLY A 8 5.16 24.94 -29.54
N LEU A 9 4.31 25.67 -28.81
CA LEU A 9 3.30 25.08 -27.93
C LEU A 9 2.15 24.49 -28.78
N PRO A 10 1.56 23.35 -28.39
CA PRO A 10 0.48 22.73 -29.14
C PRO A 10 -0.85 23.52 -29.05
N PRO A 11 -1.64 23.64 -30.14
CA PRO A 11 -2.77 24.58 -30.27
C PRO A 11 -4.15 24.11 -29.77
N TRP A 12 -4.26 23.19 -28.81
CA TRP A 12 -5.56 22.63 -28.42
C TRP A 12 -6.05 23.08 -27.02
N ARG A 13 -6.23 24.37 -26.76
CA ARG A 13 -7.21 24.84 -25.74
C ARG A 13 -7.72 26.24 -26.08
N THR A 14 -8.41 26.35 -27.21
CA THR A 14 -9.34 27.47 -27.41
C THR A 14 -10.62 27.12 -26.66
N PHE A 15 -10.76 27.64 -25.45
CA PHE A 15 -11.99 27.55 -24.66
C PHE A 15 -13.08 28.32 -25.39
N ASP A 16 -14.09 27.63 -25.92
CA ASP A 16 -15.21 28.25 -26.63
C ASP A 16 -16.25 28.75 -25.61
N PRO A 17 -16.41 30.07 -25.43
CA PRO A 17 -17.33 30.63 -24.44
C PRO A 17 -18.82 30.50 -24.85
N ARG A 18 -19.15 29.90 -26.01
CA ARG A 18 -20.53 29.72 -26.47
C ARG A 18 -21.18 28.40 -26.09
N MET A 19 -20.47 27.51 -25.41
CA MET A 19 -21.03 26.28 -24.82
C MET A 19 -21.66 26.53 -23.43
N GLN A 20 -22.28 27.69 -23.20
CA GLN A 20 -23.21 27.85 -22.07
C GLN A 20 -24.53 27.18 -22.45
N GLY A 21 -24.51 25.85 -22.44
CA GLY A 21 -25.70 25.03 -22.47
C GLY A 21 -26.59 25.39 -21.30
N VAL A 22 -27.85 25.65 -21.61
CA VAL A 22 -28.96 25.87 -20.69
C VAL A 22 -28.98 24.75 -19.66
N PHE A 23 -28.48 25.02 -18.45
CA PHE A 23 -28.73 24.15 -17.32
C PHE A 23 -30.21 24.27 -16.96
N PRO A 24 -30.98 23.17 -16.92
CA PRO A 24 -32.33 23.22 -16.41
C PRO A 24 -32.28 23.74 -14.96
N PRO A 25 -33.21 24.62 -14.55
CA PRO A 25 -33.27 25.07 -13.16
C PRO A 25 -33.41 23.85 -12.24
N PRO A 26 -32.79 23.88 -11.05
CA PRO A 26 -32.97 22.80 -10.08
C PRO A 26 -34.47 22.64 -9.76
N PRO A 27 -34.95 21.40 -9.58
CA PRO A 27 -36.35 21.18 -9.23
C PRO A 27 -36.71 21.92 -7.93
N PRO A 28 -37.94 22.43 -7.80
CA PRO A 28 -38.38 23.12 -6.59
C PRO A 28 -38.20 22.18 -5.39
N GLN A 29 -37.40 22.61 -4.43
CA GLN A 29 -37.29 21.94 -3.13
C GLN A 29 -38.63 22.13 -2.42
N GLY A 30 -39.52 21.14 -2.57
CA GLY A 30 -40.75 21.06 -1.81
C GLY A 30 -40.44 21.00 -0.31
N PRO A 31 -41.40 21.38 0.56
CA PRO A 31 -41.24 21.25 1.99
C PRO A 31 -40.98 19.77 2.31
N TRP A 32 -39.82 19.51 2.91
CA TRP A 32 -39.46 18.20 3.43
C TRP A 32 -40.50 17.85 4.49
N SER A 33 -41.51 17.08 4.10
CA SER A 33 -42.41 16.43 5.05
C SER A 33 -41.54 15.61 5.99
N ALA A 34 -41.42 16.07 7.23
CA ALA A 34 -40.78 15.33 8.31
C ALA A 34 -41.41 13.94 8.35
N VAL A 35 -40.64 12.93 7.92
CA VAL A 35 -41.02 11.54 8.11
C VAL A 35 -41.08 11.33 9.62
N PRO A 36 -42.25 11.02 10.21
CA PRO A 36 -42.32 10.75 11.63
C PRO A 36 -41.42 9.55 11.94
N PRO A 37 -40.67 9.59 13.05
CA PRO A 37 -39.83 8.45 13.43
C PRO A 37 -40.70 7.20 13.60
N PRO A 38 -40.21 6.01 13.22
CA PRO A 38 -40.95 4.77 13.43
C PRO A 38 -41.18 4.56 14.93
N SER A 39 -42.45 4.55 15.35
CA SER A 39 -42.91 4.46 16.74
C SER A 39 -42.64 3.12 17.44
N ASN A 40 -41.64 2.35 17.01
CA ASN A 40 -41.47 0.97 17.49
C ASN A 40 -40.00 0.55 17.63
N MET A 41 -39.14 1.46 18.11
CA MET A 41 -37.80 1.05 18.57
C MET A 41 -37.87 0.49 19.99
N PRO A 42 -37.30 -0.70 20.25
CA PRO A 42 -37.11 -1.18 21.61
C PRO A 42 -36.24 -0.18 22.39
N PRO A 43 -36.46 -0.01 23.70
CA PRO A 43 -35.64 0.86 24.52
C PRO A 43 -34.17 0.44 24.42
N PRO A 44 -33.23 1.40 24.43
CA PRO A 44 -31.81 1.07 24.44
C PRO A 44 -31.48 0.19 25.66
N PRO A 45 -30.53 -0.75 25.54
CA PRO A 45 -30.09 -1.54 26.67
C PRO A 45 -29.58 -0.63 27.79
N PRO A 46 -29.74 -1.02 29.07
CA PRO A 46 -29.23 -0.24 30.19
C PRO A 46 -27.73 -0.03 30.03
N ALA A 47 -27.28 1.21 30.27
CA ALA A 47 -25.86 1.55 30.24
C ALA A 47 -25.09 0.61 31.17
N PRO A 48 -23.92 0.09 30.75
CA PRO A 48 -23.09 -0.72 31.62
C PRO A 48 -22.72 0.07 32.89
N PRO A 49 -22.64 -0.60 34.05
CA PRO A 49 -22.25 0.06 35.29
C PRO A 49 -20.89 0.74 35.11
N ALA A 50 -20.80 1.99 35.53
CA ALA A 50 -19.56 2.77 35.49
C ALA A 50 -18.44 1.95 36.15
N ALA A 51 -17.44 1.58 35.36
CA ALA A 51 -16.27 0.87 35.85
C ALA A 51 -15.62 1.70 36.97
N ALA A 52 -15.49 1.09 38.15
CA ALA A 52 -14.80 1.70 39.28
C ALA A 52 -13.37 2.12 38.87
N PRO A 53 -12.86 3.26 39.35
CA PRO A 53 -11.51 3.69 39.07
C PRO A 53 -10.51 2.64 39.59
N GLN A 54 -9.79 2.00 38.67
CA GLN A 54 -8.68 1.13 39.03
C GLN A 54 -7.53 2.02 39.52
N SER A 55 -7.26 1.94 40.83
CA SER A 55 -6.08 2.53 41.45
C SER A 55 -4.82 1.96 40.81
N SER A 56 -4.13 2.79 40.03
CA SER A 56 -2.81 2.53 39.48
C SER A 56 -1.76 2.72 40.58
N GLU A 57 -1.58 1.69 41.41
CA GLU A 57 -0.42 1.59 42.32
C GLU A 57 0.81 1.21 41.49
N ALA A 58 1.60 2.20 41.11
CA ALA A 58 2.86 2.00 40.40
C ALA A 58 3.91 1.41 41.37
N PRO A 59 4.54 0.27 41.05
CA PRO A 59 5.69 -0.19 41.82
C PRO A 59 6.88 0.75 41.54
N ASN A 60 7.26 1.47 42.59
CA ASN A 60 8.50 2.24 42.69
C ASN A 60 9.70 1.29 42.60
N MET A 61 10.13 0.94 41.38
CA MET A 61 11.39 0.23 41.15
C MET A 61 12.54 1.23 41.02
N ALA A 62 13.33 1.29 42.08
CA ALA A 62 14.64 1.94 42.09
C ALA A 62 15.54 1.35 40.98
N PRO A 63 16.33 2.17 40.28
CA PRO A 63 17.30 1.68 39.31
C PRO A 63 18.43 0.91 40.03
N PRO A 64 18.84 -0.28 39.52
CA PRO A 64 19.98 -1.00 40.09
C PRO A 64 21.28 -0.20 39.90
N PRO A 65 22.16 -0.13 40.92
CA PRO A 65 23.44 0.54 40.79
C PRO A 65 24.39 -0.25 39.90
N GLY A 66 24.99 0.47 38.94
CA GLY A 66 26.35 0.26 38.44
C GLY A 66 26.68 -1.13 37.88
N ARG A 67 26.47 -1.32 36.57
CA ARG A 67 27.29 -2.28 35.83
C ARG A 67 28.58 -1.57 35.36
N PRO A 68 29.78 -2.08 35.70
CA PRO A 68 31.02 -1.52 35.19
C PRO A 68 31.08 -1.68 33.67
N PHE A 69 31.39 -0.58 32.99
CA PHE A 69 31.75 -0.56 31.57
C PHE A 69 32.87 -1.58 31.33
N SER A 70 32.50 -2.72 30.75
CA SER A 70 33.48 -3.60 30.15
C SER A 70 33.99 -2.91 28.89
N ALA A 71 35.24 -2.48 28.96
CA ALA A 71 35.99 -1.97 27.83
C ALA A 71 35.87 -2.97 26.67
N PHE A 72 35.16 -2.58 25.61
CA PHE A 72 35.22 -3.27 24.33
C PHE A 72 36.65 -3.12 23.82
N GLY A 73 37.44 -4.17 24.04
CA GLY A 73 38.72 -4.33 23.38
C GLY A 73 38.53 -4.15 21.89
N SER A 74 39.28 -3.22 21.31
CA SER A 74 39.42 -3.03 19.88
C SER A 74 39.91 -4.34 19.25
N LEU A 75 38.98 -5.16 18.77
CA LEU A 75 39.27 -6.16 17.76
C LEU A 75 39.52 -5.38 16.46
N ARG A 76 40.80 -5.08 16.25
CA ARG A 76 41.31 -4.61 14.96
C ARG A 76 40.81 -5.59 13.88
N PRO A 77 40.18 -5.11 12.80
CA PRO A 77 39.87 -5.96 11.67
C PRO A 77 41.19 -6.50 11.11
N THR A 78 41.38 -7.80 11.22
CA THR A 78 42.46 -8.52 10.54
C THR A 78 42.25 -8.29 9.05
N ARG A 79 43.14 -7.49 8.46
CA ARG A 79 43.19 -7.23 7.02
C ARG A 79 43.26 -8.59 6.31
N PRO A 80 42.31 -8.93 5.41
CA PRO A 80 42.41 -10.15 4.63
C PRO A 80 43.70 -10.12 3.80
N PRO A 81 44.34 -11.29 3.57
CA PRO A 81 45.53 -11.38 2.74
C PRO A 81 45.24 -10.85 1.32
N PRO A 82 46.24 -10.26 0.64
CA PRO A 82 46.08 -9.82 -0.74
C PRO A 82 45.73 -11.03 -1.63
N ASP A 83 44.66 -10.89 -2.41
CA ASP A 83 44.25 -11.89 -3.39
C ASP A 83 45.41 -12.19 -4.36
N PRO A 84 45.58 -13.46 -4.80
CA PRO A 84 46.54 -13.81 -5.83
C PRO A 84 46.23 -13.04 -7.13
N PRO A 85 47.27 -12.71 -7.93
CA PRO A 85 47.10 -11.98 -9.18
C PRO A 85 46.11 -12.72 -10.09
N ARG A 86 44.97 -12.08 -10.33
CA ARG A 86 43.93 -12.55 -11.23
C ARG A 86 44.53 -12.68 -12.63
N PRO A 87 44.37 -13.82 -13.34
CA PRO A 87 44.83 -13.93 -14.71
C PRO A 87 44.13 -12.86 -15.54
N SER A 88 44.94 -12.05 -16.22
CA SER A 88 44.52 -10.99 -17.13
C SER A 88 43.91 -11.62 -18.39
N GLY A 89 42.72 -12.18 -18.23
CA GLY A 89 41.88 -12.63 -19.33
C GLY A 89 41.13 -11.43 -19.87
N SER A 90 41.53 -10.97 -21.05
CA SER A 90 40.87 -9.94 -21.83
C SER A 90 39.35 -10.16 -21.86
N PRO A 91 38.52 -9.24 -21.34
CA PRO A 91 37.11 -9.28 -21.62
C PRO A 91 36.93 -8.85 -23.07
N SER A 92 36.73 -9.84 -23.95
CA SER A 92 36.20 -9.62 -25.29
C SER A 92 34.94 -8.77 -25.15
N GLY A 93 35.02 -7.54 -25.67
CA GLY A 93 33.96 -6.55 -25.72
C GLY A 93 32.77 -7.04 -26.55
N GLY A 94 31.96 -7.91 -25.97
CA GLY A 94 30.59 -8.09 -26.38
C GLY A 94 29.79 -6.91 -25.84
N SER A 95 29.66 -5.85 -26.64
CA SER A 95 28.65 -4.82 -26.43
C SER A 95 27.28 -5.50 -26.39
N LYS A 96 26.86 -5.96 -25.20
CA LYS A 96 25.46 -6.27 -24.94
C LYS A 96 24.75 -4.93 -25.08
N ALA A 97 24.16 -4.72 -26.26
CA ALA A 97 23.27 -3.60 -26.49
C ALA A 97 22.31 -3.53 -25.30
N PRO A 98 22.11 -2.35 -24.69
CA PRO A 98 21.16 -2.19 -23.61
C PRO A 98 19.82 -2.72 -24.11
N VAL A 99 19.35 -3.81 -23.51
CA VAL A 99 18.02 -4.36 -23.82
C VAL A 99 17.05 -3.21 -23.54
N PRO A 100 16.30 -2.73 -24.55
CA PRO A 100 15.39 -1.62 -24.33
C PRO A 100 14.42 -2.03 -23.22
N PRO A 101 14.09 -1.12 -22.28
CA PRO A 101 13.11 -1.41 -21.25
C PRO A 101 11.83 -1.90 -21.94
N ARG A 102 11.46 -3.15 -21.68
CA ARG A 102 10.21 -3.70 -22.20
C ARG A 102 9.10 -2.84 -21.63
N LYS A 103 8.30 -2.21 -22.50
CA LYS A 103 7.07 -1.57 -22.04
C LYS A 103 6.23 -2.64 -21.36
N PRO A 104 5.73 -2.41 -20.14
CA PRO A 104 4.80 -3.33 -19.51
C PRO A 104 3.62 -3.56 -20.47
N ASP A 105 3.23 -4.82 -20.62
CA ASP A 105 2.12 -5.19 -21.50
C ASP A 105 0.86 -4.41 -21.07
N ALA A 106 0.12 -3.84 -22.03
CA ALA A 106 -1.10 -3.05 -21.80
C ALA A 106 -2.20 -3.78 -20.98
N ALA A 107 -2.00 -5.06 -20.68
CA ALA A 107 -2.88 -5.88 -19.86
C ALA A 107 -2.88 -5.49 -18.36
N THR A 108 -2.04 -4.57 -17.90
CA THR A 108 -1.99 -4.13 -16.48
C THR A 108 -2.82 -2.90 -16.17
N ASP A 109 -3.38 -2.28 -17.19
CA ASP A 109 -4.01 -0.97 -17.05
C ASP A 109 -5.50 -1.14 -16.74
N PHE A 110 -6.01 -0.30 -15.83
CA PHE A 110 -7.43 -0.19 -15.54
C PHE A 110 -8.07 0.78 -16.53
N ASP A 111 -9.21 0.37 -17.10
CA ASP A 111 -9.95 1.16 -18.09
C ASP A 111 -10.38 2.53 -17.55
N THR A 112 -10.63 2.62 -16.23
CA THR A 112 -11.02 3.85 -15.54
C THR A 112 -10.32 4.00 -14.20
N LEU A 113 -10.13 5.25 -13.76
CA LEU A 113 -9.61 5.56 -12.42
C LEU A 113 -10.52 5.01 -11.31
N GLU A 114 -11.83 4.99 -11.55
CA GLU A 114 -12.83 4.46 -10.62
C GLU A 114 -12.66 2.95 -10.40
N ALA A 115 -12.42 2.19 -11.47
CA ALA A 115 -12.14 0.76 -11.37
C ALA A 115 -10.87 0.49 -10.54
N ALA A 116 -9.81 1.28 -10.77
CA ALA A 116 -8.59 1.18 -9.99
C ALA A 116 -8.81 1.52 -8.50
N HIS A 117 -9.61 2.56 -8.21
CA HIS A 117 -9.97 2.91 -6.84
C HIS A 117 -10.79 1.81 -6.16
N TYR A 118 -11.75 1.22 -6.87
CA TYR A 118 -12.52 0.08 -6.36
C TYR A 118 -11.62 -1.10 -6.00
N THR A 119 -10.69 -1.47 -6.88
CA THR A 119 -9.72 -2.55 -6.60
C THR A 119 -8.82 -2.23 -5.41
N LEU A 120 -8.46 -0.97 -5.20
CA LEU A 120 -7.63 -0.54 -4.08
C LEU A 120 -8.41 -0.58 -2.75
N THR A 121 -9.69 -0.21 -2.75
CA THR A 121 -10.59 -0.43 -1.60
C THR A 121 -10.75 -1.93 -1.30
N GLU A 122 -10.87 -2.76 -2.34
CA GLU A 122 -11.01 -4.20 -2.18
C GLU A 122 -9.75 -4.83 -1.56
N LEU A 123 -8.56 -4.35 -1.92
CA LEU A 123 -7.31 -4.72 -1.25
C LEU A 123 -7.36 -4.41 0.26
N ALA A 124 -7.87 -3.24 0.67
CA ALA A 124 -7.96 -2.86 2.09
C ALA A 124 -8.96 -3.68 2.92
N SER A 125 -9.87 -4.41 2.28
CA SER A 125 -11.00 -5.05 2.98
C SER A 125 -10.62 -6.28 3.82
N THR A 126 -9.40 -6.80 3.70
CA THR A 126 -9.04 -8.15 4.16
C THR A 126 -7.54 -8.31 4.45
N LEU A 127 -7.19 -9.46 5.03
CA LEU A 127 -5.81 -9.89 5.21
C LEU A 127 -5.32 -10.65 3.98
N TRP A 128 -4.08 -10.36 3.60
CA TRP A 128 -3.39 -11.00 2.49
C TRP A 128 -2.22 -11.83 2.99
N TYR A 129 -1.93 -12.92 2.29
CA TYR A 129 -0.87 -13.87 2.65
C TYR A 129 0.04 -14.09 1.46
N ASP A 130 1.33 -14.31 1.71
CA ASP A 130 2.28 -14.77 0.70
C ASP A 130 2.70 -16.24 0.90
N ASN A 131 3.50 -16.77 -0.03
CA ASN A 131 4.01 -18.13 -0.05
C ASN A 131 5.13 -18.34 1.00
N HIS A 132 5.65 -17.26 1.57
CA HIS A 132 6.65 -17.27 2.63
C HIS A 132 6.02 -17.22 4.02
N GLY A 133 4.68 -17.18 4.12
CA GLY A 133 3.95 -17.16 5.37
C GLY A 133 3.87 -15.79 6.02
N SER A 134 4.20 -14.71 5.31
CA SER A 134 3.94 -13.35 5.76
C SER A 134 2.45 -13.02 5.64
N VAL A 135 1.97 -12.19 6.56
CA VAL A 135 0.61 -11.63 6.57
C VAL A 135 0.69 -10.14 6.31
N TYR A 136 -0.20 -9.63 5.48
CA TYR A 136 -0.28 -8.22 5.11
C TYR A 136 -1.66 -7.69 5.45
N GLU A 137 -1.67 -6.63 6.25
CA GLU A 137 -2.84 -5.81 6.55
C GLU A 137 -2.68 -4.47 5.84
N LEU A 138 -3.72 -4.05 5.12
CA LEU A 138 -3.68 -2.89 4.25
C LEU A 138 -4.66 -1.84 4.76
N THR A 139 -4.20 -0.60 4.87
CA THR A 139 -5.02 0.51 5.36
C THR A 139 -5.04 1.62 4.33
N LEU A 140 -6.24 2.03 3.93
CA LEU A 140 -6.44 3.13 3.00
C LEU A 140 -6.16 4.47 3.67
N ASP A 141 -5.46 5.37 2.99
CA ASP A 141 -5.32 6.76 3.43
C ASP A 141 -6.64 7.52 3.21
N SER A 142 -6.81 8.62 3.94
CA SER A 142 -7.96 9.53 3.87
C SER A 142 -8.32 9.99 2.44
N GLY A 143 -7.33 10.09 1.55
CA GLY A 143 -7.53 10.46 0.15
C GLY A 143 -7.92 9.31 -0.80
N GLY A 144 -8.00 8.06 -0.33
CA GLY A 144 -8.38 6.90 -1.15
C GLY A 144 -7.37 6.48 -2.24
N ALA A 145 -6.32 7.26 -2.48
CA ALA A 145 -5.36 7.02 -3.55
C ALA A 145 -4.09 6.27 -3.11
N ARG A 146 -3.88 6.07 -1.80
CA ARG A 146 -2.67 5.49 -1.22
C ARG A 146 -3.02 4.56 -0.08
N MET A 147 -2.15 3.58 0.19
CA MET A 147 -2.29 2.65 1.29
C MET A 147 -1.01 2.51 2.11
N ALA A 148 -1.17 2.37 3.41
CA ALA A 148 -0.17 1.81 4.30
C ALA A 148 -0.25 0.28 4.29
N VAL A 149 0.90 -0.37 4.45
CA VAL A 149 1.03 -1.83 4.52
C VAL A 149 1.68 -2.21 5.84
N LYS A 150 0.96 -2.97 6.66
CA LYS A 150 1.49 -3.62 7.87
C LYS A 150 1.79 -5.07 7.53
N THR A 151 3.07 -5.42 7.52
CA THR A 151 3.55 -6.77 7.24
C THR A 151 3.96 -7.45 8.53
N LYS A 152 3.35 -8.60 8.85
CA LYS A 152 3.86 -9.53 9.85
C LYS A 152 4.59 -10.66 9.14
N ARG A 153 5.89 -10.76 9.34
CA ARG A 153 6.72 -11.82 8.76
C ARG A 153 6.52 -13.15 9.49
N ALA A 154 6.99 -14.24 8.89
CA ALA A 154 6.94 -15.57 9.49
C ALA A 154 7.71 -15.68 10.83
N ASP A 155 8.71 -14.84 11.05
CA ASP A 155 9.46 -14.72 12.33
C ASP A 155 8.69 -13.92 13.40
N GLY A 156 7.47 -13.46 13.11
CA GLY A 156 6.66 -12.64 14.00
C GLY A 156 6.98 -11.14 13.96
N ARG A 157 8.03 -10.71 13.26
CA ARG A 157 8.39 -9.29 13.15
C ARG A 157 7.31 -8.52 12.38
N VAL A 158 6.87 -7.40 12.95
CA VAL A 158 5.92 -6.48 12.34
C VAL A 158 6.64 -5.27 11.77
N VAL A 159 6.32 -4.90 10.53
CA VAL A 159 6.84 -3.70 9.84
C VAL A 159 5.67 -2.96 9.22
N VAL A 160 5.56 -1.66 9.51
CA VAL A 160 4.56 -0.78 8.91
C VAL A 160 5.23 0.15 7.92
N THR A 161 4.74 0.18 6.68
CA THR A 161 5.24 1.05 5.61
C THR A 161 4.10 1.91 5.07
N LYS A 162 4.16 3.22 5.32
CA LYS A 162 3.16 4.18 4.84
C LYS A 162 3.33 4.46 3.34
N ASN A 163 2.23 4.71 2.64
CA ASN A 163 2.22 5.09 1.21
C ASN A 163 2.93 4.09 0.29
N LEU A 164 2.90 2.80 0.63
CA LEU A 164 3.62 1.78 -0.14
C LEU A 164 2.87 1.42 -1.42
N ILE A 165 1.54 1.25 -1.33
CA ILE A 165 0.68 1.00 -2.49
C ILE A 165 -0.03 2.30 -2.86
N HIS A 166 -0.11 2.63 -4.14
CA HIS A 166 -0.77 3.86 -4.59
C HIS A 166 -1.35 3.72 -6.00
N LEU A 167 -2.34 4.56 -6.30
CA LEU A 167 -2.83 4.78 -7.65
C LEU A 167 -1.84 5.66 -8.40
N ASP A 168 -1.38 5.15 -9.51
CA ASP A 168 -0.60 5.90 -10.48
C ASP A 168 -1.56 6.35 -11.60
N PRO A 169 -1.72 7.66 -11.83
CA PRO A 169 -2.68 8.17 -12.79
C PRO A 169 -2.37 7.73 -14.22
N PRO A 170 -3.37 7.74 -15.11
CA PRO A 170 -3.20 7.48 -16.54
C PRO A 170 -2.09 8.35 -17.12
N GLN A 171 -1.12 7.73 -17.82
CA GLN A 171 -0.04 8.44 -18.49
C GLN A 171 -0.01 8.05 -19.96
N ASP A 172 0.09 9.04 -20.87
CA ASP A 172 0.28 8.82 -22.31
C ASP A 172 -0.78 7.92 -22.98
N GLY A 173 -2.02 7.97 -22.49
CA GLY A 173 -3.13 7.16 -23.00
C GLY A 173 -3.19 5.73 -22.46
N ALA A 174 -2.25 5.35 -21.59
CA ALA A 174 -2.37 4.15 -20.76
C ALA A 174 -3.40 4.40 -19.65
N GLY A 175 -4.12 3.36 -19.25
CA GLY A 175 -5.11 3.44 -18.16
C GLY A 175 -4.45 3.71 -16.80
N ALA A 176 -5.28 3.86 -15.75
CA ALA A 176 -4.75 3.98 -14.39
C ALA A 176 -4.09 2.66 -13.96
N ARG A 177 -3.14 2.68 -13.02
CA ARG A 177 -2.49 1.45 -12.50
C ARG A 177 -2.32 1.51 -10.98
N ILE A 178 -2.25 0.35 -10.34
CA ILE A 178 -1.95 0.22 -8.90
C ILE A 178 -0.50 -0.20 -8.77
N ALA A 179 0.32 0.66 -8.17
CA ALA A 179 1.76 0.51 -8.06
C ALA A 179 2.23 0.22 -6.63
N TRP A 180 3.33 -0.50 -6.52
CA TRP A 180 4.01 -0.85 -5.26
C TRP A 180 5.38 -0.17 -5.16
N GLY A 181 5.59 0.59 -4.10
CA GLY A 181 6.82 1.34 -3.81
C GLY A 181 6.76 2.79 -4.25
N ILE A 182 7.42 3.71 -3.52
CA ILE A 182 7.51 5.14 -3.88
C ILE A 182 8.06 5.33 -5.30
N LYS A 183 9.04 4.49 -5.67
CA LYS A 183 9.45 4.24 -7.05
C LYS A 183 8.81 2.90 -7.45
N PRO A 184 7.80 2.90 -8.33
CA PRO A 184 7.06 1.69 -8.69
C PRO A 184 8.00 0.56 -9.07
N SER A 185 8.10 -0.43 -8.18
CA SER A 185 8.93 -1.63 -8.40
C SER A 185 8.07 -2.79 -8.89
N PHE A 186 6.79 -2.80 -8.50
CA PHE A 186 5.80 -3.74 -8.96
C PHE A 186 4.50 -3.03 -9.32
N VAL A 187 3.74 -3.64 -10.21
CA VAL A 187 2.40 -3.20 -10.60
C VAL A 187 1.45 -4.37 -10.40
N LEU A 188 0.24 -4.09 -9.91
CA LEU A 188 -0.78 -5.11 -9.79
C LEU A 188 -1.24 -5.55 -11.18
N LYS A 189 -1.08 -6.83 -11.50
CA LYS A 189 -1.54 -7.40 -12.76
C LYS A 189 -3.06 -7.55 -12.70
N ASN A 190 -3.71 -6.61 -13.36
CA ASN A 190 -5.14 -6.42 -13.58
C ASN A 190 -6.03 -7.63 -13.21
N PRO A 191 -6.51 -7.69 -11.95
CA PRO A 191 -7.62 -8.54 -11.63
C PRO A 191 -8.85 -7.75 -12.10
N ARG A 192 -9.41 -8.11 -13.27
CA ARG A 192 -10.75 -7.65 -13.66
C ARG A 192 -11.76 -8.27 -12.69
N VAL A 193 -11.85 -7.68 -11.51
CA VAL A 193 -12.84 -8.05 -10.50
C VAL A 193 -14.12 -7.31 -10.86
N ALA A 194 -15.17 -8.05 -11.15
CA ALA A 194 -16.48 -7.45 -11.33
C ALA A 194 -16.85 -6.66 -10.06
N PRO A 195 -17.46 -5.47 -10.16
CA PRO A 195 -17.92 -4.73 -8.99
C PRO A 195 -18.77 -5.62 -8.08
N GLY A 196 -18.39 -5.71 -6.82
CA GLY A 196 -19.02 -6.55 -5.79
C GLY A 196 -18.46 -7.98 -5.67
N ALA A 197 -17.62 -8.43 -6.60
CA ALA A 197 -16.95 -9.72 -6.48
C ALA A 197 -15.72 -9.61 -5.56
N PRO A 198 -15.51 -10.58 -4.65
CA PRO A 198 -14.30 -10.60 -3.84
C PRO A 198 -13.08 -10.91 -4.70
N MET A 199 -11.98 -10.17 -4.53
CA MET A 199 -10.70 -10.50 -5.17
C MET A 199 -10.02 -11.66 -4.41
N PRO A 200 -9.84 -12.86 -5.01
CA PRO A 200 -9.24 -13.99 -4.29
C PRO A 200 -7.71 -13.91 -4.24
N THR A 201 -7.10 -13.33 -5.26
CA THR A 201 -5.65 -13.29 -5.46
C THR A 201 -5.22 -11.95 -6.02
N ALA A 202 -4.06 -11.45 -5.56
CA ALA A 202 -3.44 -10.25 -6.07
C ALA A 202 -2.05 -10.60 -6.63
N PHE A 203 -1.89 -10.52 -7.94
CA PHE A 203 -0.64 -10.90 -8.62
C PHE A 203 0.18 -9.64 -8.92
N TRP A 204 1.36 -9.54 -8.36
CA TRP A 204 2.25 -8.38 -8.50
C TRP A 204 3.35 -8.70 -9.51
N ILE A 205 3.36 -7.98 -10.62
CA ILE A 205 4.39 -8.11 -11.64
C ILE A 205 5.48 -7.07 -11.44
N ALA A 206 6.73 -7.47 -11.67
CA ALA A 206 7.85 -6.56 -11.60
C ALA A 206 7.80 -5.52 -12.72
N PHE A 207 7.99 -4.26 -12.37
CA PHE A 207 8.14 -3.18 -13.34
C PHE A 207 9.54 -3.20 -13.98
N GLU A 208 10.55 -3.63 -13.21
CA GLU A 208 11.93 -3.81 -13.65
C GLU A 208 12.26 -5.28 -13.89
N ALA A 209 13.04 -5.59 -14.92
CA ALA A 209 13.37 -6.97 -15.31
C ALA A 209 14.13 -7.81 -14.26
N ASN A 210 14.68 -7.17 -13.22
CA ASN A 210 15.53 -7.83 -12.22
C ASN A 210 14.79 -8.26 -10.95
N ARG A 211 13.45 -8.15 -10.92
CA ARG A 211 12.66 -8.54 -9.76
C ARG A 211 11.72 -9.69 -10.12
N THR A 212 11.56 -10.63 -9.19
CA THR A 212 10.66 -11.77 -9.35
C THR A 212 9.24 -11.32 -9.02
N PRO A 213 8.24 -11.60 -9.88
CA PRO A 213 6.84 -11.37 -9.54
C PRO A 213 6.45 -12.20 -8.32
N PHE A 214 5.42 -11.75 -7.60
CA PHE A 214 4.90 -12.47 -6.44
C PHE A 214 3.37 -12.40 -6.40
N GLU A 215 2.78 -13.30 -5.64
CA GLU A 215 1.33 -13.45 -5.53
C GLU A 215 0.92 -13.38 -4.07
N TRP A 216 -0.24 -12.76 -3.86
CA TRP A 216 -0.93 -12.78 -2.59
C TRP A 216 -2.26 -13.48 -2.69
N TRP A 217 -2.63 -14.19 -1.63
CA TRP A 217 -3.91 -14.86 -1.49
C TRP A 217 -4.74 -14.19 -0.40
N ARG A 218 -6.03 -14.04 -0.68
CA ARG A 218 -7.02 -13.58 0.29
C ARG A 218 -7.51 -14.75 1.13
N GLY A 219 -7.77 -14.48 2.40
CA GLY A 219 -8.53 -15.37 3.27
C GLY A 219 -7.72 -15.89 4.44
N GLU A 220 -8.33 -16.74 5.25
CA GLU A 220 -7.62 -17.41 6.34
C GLU A 220 -6.67 -18.44 5.72
N LYS A 221 -5.38 -18.35 6.03
CA LYS A 221 -4.39 -19.31 5.54
C LYS A 221 -4.96 -20.72 5.79
N VAL A 222 -5.27 -21.47 4.72
CA VAL A 222 -5.59 -22.91 4.79
C VAL A 222 -4.29 -23.67 5.11
N THR A 223 -3.66 -23.26 6.19
CA THR A 223 -2.66 -24.02 6.90
C THR A 223 -3.46 -24.95 7.79
N GLY A 224 -3.24 -26.26 7.69
CA GLY A 224 -3.57 -27.21 8.75
C GLY A 224 -2.73 -26.96 10.03
N GLN A 225 -2.62 -25.70 10.44
CA GLN A 225 -1.77 -25.18 11.50
C GLN A 225 -2.27 -23.82 12.03
N ALA A 226 -3.58 -23.55 11.95
CA ALA A 226 -4.19 -22.32 12.45
C ALA A 226 -4.86 -22.54 13.82
N GLU A 227 -4.07 -22.50 14.89
CA GLU A 227 -4.58 -22.31 16.27
C GLU A 227 -4.02 -21.05 16.96
N TRP A 228 -3.25 -20.21 16.25
CA TRP A 228 -2.45 -19.15 16.89
C TRP A 228 -3.04 -17.73 16.85
N TRP A 229 -4.23 -17.52 16.27
CA TRP A 229 -4.78 -16.15 16.10
C TRP A 229 -5.96 -15.78 17.00
N GLY A 230 -6.34 -16.63 17.97
CA GLY A 230 -7.48 -16.37 18.87
C GLY A 230 -7.19 -15.58 20.16
N GLY A 231 -5.94 -15.18 20.45
CA GLY A 231 -5.55 -14.83 21.82
C GLY A 231 -5.53 -13.34 22.22
N GLU A 232 -5.39 -12.39 21.29
CA GLU A 232 -4.98 -11.02 21.70
C GLU A 232 -5.67 -9.91 20.89
N LYS A 233 -7.00 -9.98 20.79
CA LYS A 233 -7.84 -8.83 20.41
C LYS A 233 -8.20 -8.06 21.68
N ALA A 234 -7.36 -7.10 22.12
CA ALA A 234 -7.81 -6.08 23.08
C ALA A 234 -7.02 -4.76 23.16
N ALA A 235 -5.84 -4.57 22.54
CA ALA A 235 -5.00 -3.40 22.86
C ALA A 235 -4.51 -2.51 21.69
N GLU A 236 -5.04 -2.65 20.47
CA GLU A 236 -4.51 -1.91 19.31
C GLU A 236 -5.51 -0.91 18.69
N ALA A 237 -6.15 -0.08 19.54
CA ALA A 237 -6.99 1.04 19.08
C ALA A 237 -6.40 2.44 19.34
N GLU A 238 -5.23 2.57 19.98
CA GLU A 238 -4.71 3.88 20.41
C GLU A 238 -3.57 4.47 19.55
N TRP A 239 -3.06 3.79 18.53
CA TRP A 239 -1.82 4.21 17.86
C TRP A 239 -1.97 5.06 16.58
N TRP A 240 -3.19 5.41 16.16
CA TRP A 240 -3.42 6.08 14.86
C TRP A 240 -3.82 7.56 14.95
N GLY A 241 -3.80 8.17 16.13
CA GLY A 241 -4.07 9.60 16.30
C GLY A 241 -2.80 10.43 16.50
N SER A 242 -2.17 10.90 15.42
CA SER A 242 -1.23 12.03 15.41
C SER A 242 -1.05 12.59 14.00
#